data_AF-Q6UXN7-F1
#
_entry.id   AF-Q6UXN7-F1
#
_cell.length_a   1.000
_cell.length_b   1.000
_cell.length_c   1.000
_cell.angle_alpha   90.00
_cell.angle_beta   90.00
_cell.angle_gamma   90.00
#
_symmetry.space_group_name_H-M   'P 1'
#
loop_
_entity.id
_entity.type
_entity.pdbx_description
1 polymer ?
#
loop_
_entity_poly.entity_id
_entity_poly.type
_entity_poly.pdbx_seq_one_letter_code
_entity_poly.pdbx_strand_id
1 'polypeptide(L)'
;MPSVRSLLRLLAAAAACGAFAFLGYCIYLNRKRRGDPAFKRRLRDKRRAEPQKAEEQGTQLWDPTKNKKLQELFLQEVRMGELWLSRGEHRMGIQHLGNALLVCEQPRELLKVFKHTLPPKVFEMLLHKIPLICQQFEADMNEQDCLEDDPD
;
A
#
# COMPACT_ATOMS: atom_id res chain seq x y z
N MET A 1 55.08 -39.68 -45.48
CA MET A 1 54.07 -38.65 -45.14
C MET A 1 54.01 -38.23 -43.65
N PRO A 2 55.12 -38.13 -42.88
CA PRO A 2 55.07 -37.68 -41.47
C PRO A 2 54.82 -36.16 -41.32
N SER A 3 55.20 -35.36 -42.33
CA SER A 3 55.05 -33.90 -42.29
C SER A 3 53.57 -33.46 -42.25
N VAL A 4 52.69 -34.07 -43.06
CA VAL A 4 51.25 -33.73 -43.08
C VAL A 4 50.55 -34.04 -41.75
N ARG A 5 50.91 -35.14 -41.08
CA ARG A 5 50.36 -35.48 -39.75
C ARG A 5 50.83 -34.49 -38.69
N SER A 6 52.08 -34.03 -38.79
CA SER A 6 52.64 -33.02 -37.89
C SER A 6 51.97 -31.66 -38.08
N LEU A 7 51.74 -31.24 -39.33
CA LEU A 7 50.99 -30.02 -39.66
C LEU A 7 49.54 -30.08 -39.15
N LEU A 8 48.84 -31.20 -39.34
CA LEU A 8 47.46 -31.36 -38.84
C LEU A 8 47.41 -31.28 -37.30
N ARG A 9 48.38 -31.86 -36.60
CA ARG A 9 48.50 -31.75 -35.13
C ARG A 9 48.74 -30.31 -34.68
N LEU A 10 49.59 -29.55 -35.39
CA LEU A 10 49.84 -28.14 -35.09
C LEU A 10 48.59 -27.27 -35.32
N LEU A 11 47.84 -27.51 -36.41
CA LEU A 11 46.57 -26.82 -36.67
C LEU A 11 45.49 -27.15 -35.63
N ALA A 12 45.36 -28.43 -35.26
CA ALA A 12 44.43 -28.85 -34.22
C ALA A 12 44.80 -28.24 -32.86
N ALA A 13 46.10 -28.18 -32.52
CA ALA A 13 46.57 -27.50 -31.31
C ALA A 13 46.27 -26.00 -31.34
N ALA A 14 46.50 -25.32 -32.47
CA ALA A 14 46.19 -23.90 -32.63
C ALA A 14 44.68 -23.61 -32.52
N ALA A 15 43.83 -24.45 -33.12
CA ALA A 15 42.38 -24.34 -33.01
C ALA A 15 41.89 -24.57 -31.57
N ALA A 16 42.44 -25.56 -30.87
CA ALA A 16 42.15 -25.81 -29.46
C ALA A 16 42.55 -24.59 -28.61
N CYS A 17 43.76 -24.06 -28.79
CA CYS A 17 44.22 -22.84 -28.10
C CYS A 17 43.29 -21.65 -28.36
N GLY A 18 42.86 -21.45 -29.60
CA GLY A 18 41.90 -20.40 -29.98
C GLY A 18 40.54 -20.56 -29.28
N ALA A 19 40.02 -21.78 -29.21
CA ALA A 19 38.76 -22.07 -28.52
C ALA A 19 38.85 -21.81 -27.00
N PHE A 20 39.97 -22.20 -26.36
CA PHE A 20 40.21 -21.91 -24.95
C PHE A 20 40.32 -20.41 -24.67
N ALA A 21 41.01 -19.66 -25.54
CA ALA A 21 41.09 -18.20 -25.43
C ALA A 21 39.72 -17.53 -25.58
N PHE A 22 38.91 -17.99 -26.55
CA PHE A 22 37.54 -17.50 -26.76
C PHE A 22 36.63 -17.80 -25.56
N LEU A 23 36.68 -19.02 -25.02
CA LEU A 23 35.90 -19.39 -23.84
C LEU A 23 36.32 -18.58 -22.61
N GLY A 24 37.63 -18.37 -22.41
CA GLY A 24 38.17 -17.49 -21.38
C GLY A 24 37.66 -16.05 -21.52
N TYR A 25 37.61 -15.53 -22.75
CA TYR A 25 37.07 -14.20 -23.05
C TYR A 25 35.55 -14.11 -22.80
N CYS A 26 34.77 -15.13 -23.17
CA CYS A 26 33.35 -15.22 -22.86
C CYS A 26 33.08 -15.23 -21.35
N ILE A 27 33.85 -16.00 -20.57
CA ILE A 27 33.75 -16.02 -19.11
C ILE A 27 34.11 -14.66 -18.51
N TYR A 28 35.15 -13.99 -19.04
CA TYR A 28 35.55 -12.65 -18.63
C TYR A 28 34.43 -11.62 -18.86
N LEU A 29 33.82 -11.60 -20.06
CA LEU A 29 32.71 -10.69 -20.37
C LEU A 29 31.46 -10.99 -19.55
N ASN A 30 31.14 -12.26 -19.30
CA ASN A 30 30.01 -12.63 -18.46
C ASN A 30 30.23 -12.19 -17.00
N ARG A 31 31.44 -12.34 -16.44
CA ARG A 31 31.81 -11.77 -15.13
C ARG A 31 31.67 -10.25 -15.13
N LYS A 32 32.18 -9.58 -16.16
CA LYS A 32 32.09 -8.12 -16.29
C LYS A 32 30.63 -7.62 -16.33
N ARG A 33 29.72 -8.33 -17.02
CA ARG A 33 28.28 -8.00 -17.06
C ARG A 33 27.55 -8.29 -15.74
N ARG A 34 27.79 -9.46 -15.12
CA ARG A 34 27.15 -9.79 -13.82
C ARG A 34 27.58 -8.85 -12.69
N GLY A 35 28.75 -8.24 -12.83
CA GLY A 35 29.27 -7.22 -11.94
C GLY A 35 28.71 -5.82 -12.17
N ASP A 36 27.99 -5.53 -13.27
CA ASP A 36 27.56 -4.17 -13.59
C ASP A 36 26.69 -3.60 -12.46
N PRO A 37 27.24 -2.69 -11.65
CA PRO A 37 26.58 -2.21 -10.45
C PRO A 37 25.44 -1.26 -10.78
N ALA A 38 25.30 -0.80 -12.03
CA ALA A 38 24.32 0.21 -12.41
C ALA A 38 22.87 -0.25 -12.14
N PHE A 39 22.52 -1.51 -12.45
CA PHE A 39 21.17 -2.01 -12.19
C PHE A 39 20.86 -2.12 -10.69
N LYS A 40 21.80 -2.67 -9.91
CA LYS A 40 21.65 -2.78 -8.45
C LYS A 40 21.64 -1.41 -7.77
N ARG A 41 22.41 -0.44 -8.27
CA ARG A 41 22.38 0.96 -7.83
C ARG A 41 21.02 1.58 -8.10
N ARG A 42 20.50 1.50 -9.33
CA ARG A 42 19.15 1.99 -9.68
C ARG A 42 18.05 1.39 -8.80
N LEU A 43 18.11 0.10 -8.49
CA LEU A 43 17.17 -0.55 -7.57
C LEU A 43 17.32 -0.08 -6.12
N ARG A 44 18.55 0.23 -5.68
CA ARG A 44 18.80 0.79 -4.34
C ARG A 44 18.38 2.25 -4.26
N ASP A 45 18.61 3.03 -5.30
CA ASP A 45 18.22 4.44 -5.38
C ASP A 45 16.70 4.57 -5.39
N LYS A 46 15.98 3.74 -6.17
CA LYS A 46 14.51 3.69 -6.12
C LYS A 46 13.98 3.39 -4.71
N ARG A 47 14.56 2.39 -4.03
CA ARG A 47 14.18 2.03 -2.65
C ARG A 47 14.61 3.06 -1.59
N ARG A 48 15.57 3.93 -1.87
CA ARG A 48 15.92 5.06 -0.99
C ARG A 48 15.03 6.27 -1.26
N ALA A 49 14.65 6.47 -2.52
CA ALA A 49 13.77 7.54 -2.94
C ALA A 49 12.31 7.32 -2.50
N GLU A 50 11.82 6.09 -2.34
CA GLU A 50 10.45 5.85 -1.84
C GLU A 50 10.25 6.31 -0.38
N PRO A 51 11.08 5.88 0.59
CA PRO A 51 11.00 6.36 1.96
C PRO A 51 11.26 7.85 2.04
N GLN A 52 12.24 8.38 1.28
CA GLN A 52 12.48 9.82 1.24
C GLN A 52 11.35 10.59 0.59
N LYS A 53 10.62 10.05 -0.39
CA LYS A 53 9.39 10.68 -0.90
C LYS A 53 8.25 10.58 0.10
N ALA A 54 8.15 9.52 0.88
CA ALA A 54 7.15 9.39 1.93
C ALA A 54 7.47 10.31 3.12
N GLU A 55 8.73 10.46 3.51
CA GLU A 55 9.19 11.42 4.52
C GLU A 55 9.20 12.85 3.97
N GLU A 56 9.55 13.10 2.71
CA GLU A 56 9.35 14.41 2.08
C GLU A 56 7.86 14.70 1.95
N GLN A 57 6.98 13.72 1.72
CA GLN A 57 5.53 13.93 1.81
C GLN A 57 5.04 14.10 3.25
N GLY A 58 5.75 13.53 4.24
CA GLY A 58 5.46 13.70 5.67
C GLY A 58 6.02 15.00 6.26
N THR A 59 7.11 15.55 5.67
CA THR A 59 7.82 16.76 6.11
C THR A 59 7.47 17.97 5.24
N GLN A 60 7.18 17.76 3.94
CA GLN A 60 6.40 18.72 3.16
C GLN A 60 5.01 18.72 3.74
N LEU A 61 4.84 19.66 4.67
CA LEU A 61 3.61 20.41 4.78
C LEU A 61 2.46 19.47 5.13
N TRP A 62 2.19 19.41 6.42
CA TRP A 62 0.88 19.73 6.95
C TRP A 62 0.25 20.83 6.08
N ASP A 63 -0.22 20.48 4.89
CA ASP A 63 -0.62 21.38 3.85
C ASP A 63 -1.98 21.84 4.36
N PRO A 64 -2.10 23.05 4.93
CA PRO A 64 -3.36 23.46 5.54
C PRO A 64 -4.47 23.39 4.49
N THR A 65 -4.12 23.48 3.21
CA THR A 65 -5.02 23.26 2.07
C THR A 65 -5.52 21.82 1.92
N LYS A 66 -4.68 20.79 2.09
CA LYS A 66 -5.09 19.38 1.98
C LYS A 66 -5.99 18.99 3.15
N ASN A 67 -5.63 19.39 4.37
CA ASN A 67 -6.46 19.12 5.54
C ASN A 67 -7.81 19.85 5.46
N LYS A 68 -7.82 21.11 4.99
CA LYS A 68 -9.07 21.82 4.70
C LYS A 68 -9.93 21.06 3.70
N LYS A 69 -9.33 20.53 2.61
CA LYS A 69 -10.07 19.71 1.63
C LYS A 69 -10.62 18.42 2.26
N LEU A 70 -9.85 17.72 3.09
CA LEU A 70 -10.34 16.52 3.78
C LEU A 70 -11.49 16.86 4.75
N GLN A 71 -11.39 17.97 5.48
CA GLN A 71 -12.45 18.44 6.36
C GLN A 71 -13.71 18.87 5.58
N GLU A 72 -13.54 19.53 4.42
CA GLU A 72 -14.65 19.87 3.52
C GLU A 72 -15.32 18.61 2.96
N LEU A 73 -14.53 17.61 2.55
CA LEU A 73 -15.03 16.30 2.11
C LEU A 73 -15.78 15.61 3.23
N PHE A 74 -15.24 15.59 4.45
CA PHE A 74 -15.90 15.04 5.62
C PHE A 74 -17.28 15.70 5.84
N LEU A 75 -17.33 17.03 5.92
CA LEU A 75 -18.58 17.77 6.11
C LEU A 75 -19.55 17.63 4.93
N GLN A 76 -19.05 17.50 3.71
CA GLN A 76 -19.86 17.24 2.52
C GLN A 76 -20.49 15.85 2.58
N GLU A 77 -19.71 14.81 2.91
CA GLU A 77 -20.19 13.44 3.02
C GLU A 77 -21.21 13.30 4.16
N VAL A 78 -21.00 13.91 5.33
CA VAL A 78 -22.01 13.90 6.41
C VAL A 78 -23.32 14.55 5.97
N ARG A 79 -23.27 15.74 5.35
CA ARG A 79 -24.46 16.43 4.84
C ARG A 79 -25.19 15.64 3.76
N MET A 80 -24.46 15.02 2.83
CA MET A 80 -25.05 14.15 1.81
C MET A 80 -25.68 12.91 2.46
N GLY A 81 -25.02 12.33 3.46
CA GLY A 81 -25.55 11.23 4.26
C GLY A 81 -26.90 11.55 4.88
N GLU A 82 -26.97 12.66 5.61
CA GLU A 82 -28.20 13.15 6.23
C GLU A 82 -29.29 13.45 5.20
N LEU A 83 -28.96 14.07 4.07
CA LEU A 83 -29.90 14.36 2.99
C LEU A 83 -30.51 13.10 2.38
N TRP A 84 -29.73 12.04 2.19
CA TRP A 84 -30.25 10.77 1.68
C TRP A 84 -31.08 10.05 2.73
N LEU A 85 -30.70 10.12 4.01
CA LEU A 85 -31.50 9.59 5.11
C LEU A 85 -32.85 10.30 5.23
N SER A 86 -32.90 11.63 5.07
CA SER A 86 -34.15 12.40 5.11
C SER A 86 -35.08 12.07 3.94
N ARG A 87 -34.55 11.52 2.83
CA ARG A 87 -35.32 11.03 1.68
C ARG A 87 -35.79 9.58 1.82
N GLY A 88 -35.37 8.87 2.88
CA GLY A 88 -35.63 7.45 3.07
C GLY A 88 -34.65 6.51 2.34
N GLU A 89 -33.64 7.06 1.66
CA GLU A 89 -32.65 6.30 0.91
C GLU A 89 -31.49 5.85 1.82
N HIS A 90 -31.78 4.88 2.70
CA HIS A 90 -30.83 4.43 3.72
C HIS A 90 -29.49 3.94 3.14
N ARG A 91 -29.51 3.22 1.99
CA ARG A 91 -28.30 2.66 1.38
C ARG A 91 -27.31 3.75 0.94
N MET A 92 -27.82 4.83 0.37
CA MET A 92 -27.01 5.96 -0.08
C MET A 92 -26.55 6.80 1.11
N GLY A 93 -27.44 7.03 2.09
CA GLY A 93 -27.08 7.74 3.31
C GLY A 93 -25.92 7.09 4.05
N ILE A 94 -25.99 5.77 4.23
CA ILE A 94 -24.93 4.97 4.87
C ILE A 94 -23.63 4.98 4.08
N GLN A 95 -23.70 5.00 2.74
CA GLN A 95 -22.50 5.11 1.92
C GLN A 95 -21.74 6.40 2.20
N HIS A 96 -22.46 7.51 2.24
CA HIS A 96 -21.86 8.81 2.50
C HIS A 96 -21.36 8.93 3.95
N LEU A 97 -22.12 8.46 4.94
CA LEU A 97 -21.65 8.42 6.33
C LEU A 97 -20.42 7.51 6.51
N GLY A 98 -20.33 6.42 5.74
CA GLY A 98 -19.16 5.56 5.75
C GLY A 98 -17.93 6.17 5.11
N ASN A 99 -18.11 6.91 4.02
CA ASN A 99 -17.02 7.71 3.43
C ASN A 99 -16.52 8.77 4.43
N ALA A 100 -17.43 9.42 5.17
CA ALA A 100 -17.05 10.36 6.22
C ALA A 100 -16.19 9.70 7.31
N LEU A 101 -16.53 8.45 7.69
CA LEU A 101 -15.75 7.69 8.67
C LEU A 101 -14.33 7.34 8.17
N LEU A 102 -14.16 7.08 6.86
CA LEU A 102 -12.85 6.80 6.25
C LEU A 102 -11.93 8.02 6.20
N VAL A 103 -12.50 9.23 6.11
CA VAL A 103 -11.74 10.49 6.04
C VAL A 103 -11.48 11.08 7.43
N CYS A 104 -12.26 10.68 8.43
CA CYS A 104 -12.13 11.18 9.79
C CYS A 104 -10.81 10.73 10.45
N GLU A 105 -10.14 11.65 11.15
CA GLU A 105 -8.95 11.33 11.96
C GLU A 105 -9.30 10.45 13.17
N GLN A 106 -10.52 10.56 13.70
CA GLN A 106 -11.00 9.89 14.90
C GLN A 106 -12.33 9.15 14.65
N PRO A 107 -12.30 8.00 13.97
CA PRO A 107 -13.53 7.27 13.64
C PRO A 107 -14.31 6.80 14.88
N ARG A 108 -13.63 6.55 16.01
CA ARG A 108 -14.25 6.09 17.27
C ARG A 108 -15.15 7.16 17.90
N GLU A 109 -14.68 8.41 17.96
CA GLU A 109 -15.45 9.56 18.45
C GLU A 109 -16.69 9.78 17.56
N LEU A 110 -16.48 9.73 16.24
CA LEU A 110 -17.56 9.92 15.27
C LEU A 110 -18.63 8.83 15.37
N LEU A 111 -18.23 7.56 15.55
CA LEU A 111 -19.17 6.45 15.75
C LEU A 111 -20.01 6.63 17.02
N LYS A 112 -19.44 7.16 18.12
CA LYS A 112 -20.22 7.50 19.33
C LYS A 112 -21.26 8.57 19.04
N VAL A 113 -20.90 9.63 18.31
CA VAL A 113 -21.86 10.67 17.89
C VAL A 113 -22.95 10.06 17.02
N PHE A 114 -22.60 9.24 16.02
CA PHE A 114 -23.54 8.57 15.14
C PHE A 114 -24.49 7.62 15.88
N LYS A 115 -24.06 6.97 16.97
CA LYS A 115 -24.95 6.16 17.82
C LYS A 115 -26.07 6.98 18.46
N HIS A 116 -25.80 8.23 18.81
CA HIS A 116 -26.80 9.12 19.43
C HIS A 116 -27.63 9.92 18.42
N THR A 117 -27.12 10.17 17.21
CA THR A 117 -27.81 10.97 16.20
C THR A 117 -28.61 10.14 15.20
N LEU A 118 -28.19 8.91 14.91
CA LEU A 118 -28.85 8.05 13.92
C LEU A 118 -29.83 7.06 14.59
N PRO A 119 -30.97 6.76 13.94
CA PRO A 119 -31.84 5.68 14.40
C PRO A 119 -31.08 4.35 14.49
N PRO A 120 -31.37 3.48 15.48
CA PRO A 120 -30.62 2.23 15.71
C PRO A 120 -30.47 1.37 14.45
N LYS A 121 -31.54 1.31 13.64
CA LYS A 121 -31.53 0.52 12.40
C LYS A 121 -30.53 1.02 11.36
N VAL A 122 -30.37 2.34 11.24
CA VAL A 122 -29.40 2.95 10.30
C VAL A 122 -27.98 2.73 10.80
N PHE A 123 -27.77 2.85 12.11
CA PHE A 123 -26.48 2.60 12.74
C PHE A 123 -26.01 1.15 12.55
N GLU A 124 -26.88 0.16 12.80
CA GLU A 124 -26.57 -1.26 12.52
C GLU A 124 -26.18 -1.50 11.06
N MET A 125 -26.90 -0.90 10.12
CA MET A 125 -26.59 -1.05 8.69
C MET A 125 -25.27 -0.37 8.31
N LEU A 126 -24.88 0.72 9.00
CA LEU A 126 -23.58 1.35 8.85
C LEU A 126 -22.45 0.43 9.32
N LEU A 127 -22.61 -0.21 10.48
CA LEU A 127 -21.62 -1.15 11.02
C LEU A 127 -21.37 -2.33 10.06
N HIS A 128 -22.43 -2.90 9.50
CA HIS A 128 -22.33 -3.99 8.53
C HIS A 128 -21.56 -3.62 7.25
N LYS A 129 -21.57 -2.34 6.84
CA LYS A 129 -20.90 -1.89 5.61
C LYS A 129 -19.41 -1.61 5.81
N ILE A 130 -18.97 -1.35 7.04
CA ILE A 130 -17.59 -0.93 7.34
C ILE A 130 -16.95 -1.87 8.36
N PRO A 131 -16.78 -3.17 8.03
CA PRO A 131 -16.37 -4.18 9.01
C PRO A 131 -14.99 -3.88 9.63
N LEU A 132 -14.06 -3.28 8.88
CA LEU A 132 -12.69 -3.03 9.36
C LEU A 132 -12.62 -2.05 10.54
N ILE A 133 -13.47 -1.02 10.54
CA ILE A 133 -13.51 -0.04 11.65
C ILE A 133 -14.46 -0.53 12.75
N CYS A 134 -15.50 -1.27 12.37
CA CYS A 134 -16.58 -1.66 13.27
C CYS A 134 -16.23 -2.86 14.14
N GLN A 135 -15.42 -3.82 13.69
CA GLN A 135 -14.99 -4.95 14.53
C GLN A 135 -14.29 -4.50 15.81
N GLN A 136 -13.52 -3.41 15.76
CA GLN A 136 -12.89 -2.84 16.94
C GLN A 136 -13.88 -2.08 17.82
N PHE A 137 -14.86 -1.42 17.23
CA PHE A 137 -15.87 -0.67 17.97
C PHE A 137 -16.89 -1.59 18.66
N GLU A 138 -17.37 -2.64 17.98
CA GLU A 138 -18.30 -3.62 18.55
C GLU A 138 -17.70 -4.35 19.77
N ALA A 139 -16.41 -4.69 19.73
CA ALA A 139 -15.71 -5.28 20.86
C ALA A 139 -15.70 -4.33 22.08
N ASP A 140 -15.23 -3.10 21.89
CA ASP A 140 -15.15 -2.10 22.97
C ASP A 140 -16.54 -1.75 23.55
N MET A 141 -17.59 -1.73 22.71
CA MET A 141 -18.95 -1.42 23.15
C MET A 141 -19.60 -2.58 23.91
N ASN A 142 -19.34 -3.84 23.52
CA ASN A 142 -19.83 -5.00 24.24
C ASN A 142 -19.18 -5.12 25.63
N GLU A 143 -17.91 -4.71 25.76
CA GLU A 143 -17.26 -4.60 27.06
C GLU A 143 -17.90 -3.53 27.95
N GLN A 144 -18.39 -2.43 27.36
CA GLN A 144 -18.97 -1.32 28.12
C GLN A 144 -20.40 -1.61 28.62
N ASP A 145 -21.21 -2.34 27.84
CA ASP A 145 -22.55 -2.79 28.26
C ASP A 145 -22.47 -3.82 29.40
N CYS A 146 -21.43 -4.67 29.42
CA CYS A 146 -21.18 -5.60 30.52
C CYS A 146 -20.76 -4.93 31.83
N LEU A 147 -20.30 -3.67 31.81
CA LEU A 147 -19.82 -2.96 33.01
C LEU A 147 -20.89 -2.07 33.66
N GLU A 148 -21.96 -1.72 32.95
CA GLU A 148 -23.06 -0.92 33.53
C GLU A 148 -24.11 -1.77 34.27
N ASP A 149 -24.02 -3.11 34.15
CA ASP A 149 -24.99 -4.05 34.72
C ASP A 149 -24.55 -4.69 36.05
N ASP A 150 -23.58 -4.10 36.76
CA ASP A 150 -23.24 -4.47 38.15
C ASP A 150 -24.02 -3.55 39.12
N PRO A 151 -25.14 -4.02 39.70
CA PRO A 151 -25.81 -3.31 40.78
C PRO A 151 -25.06 -3.51 42.11
N ASP A 152 -24.58 -2.42 42.70
CA ASP A 152 -24.40 -2.31 44.16
C ASP A 152 -25.76 -2.07 44.85
#